data_AF-A0A6I3LJ15-F1
#
_entry.id   AF-A0A6I3LJ15-F1
#
_cell.length_a   1.000
_cell.length_b   1.000
_cell.length_c   1.000
_cell.angle_alpha   90.00
_cell.angle_beta   90.00
_cell.angle_gamma   90.00
#
_symmetry.space_group_name_H-M   'P 1'
#
loop_
_entity.id
_entity.type
_entity.pdbx_description
1 polymer ?
#
loop_
_entity_poly.entity_id
_entity_poly.type
_entity_poly.pdbx_seq_one_letter_code
_entity_poly.pdbx_strand_id
1 'polypeptide(L)'
;VRADQAGEYQKLGELLTANLHAVKRSDKQIEVIDYYDEHGGTIVIELDPQKSPSENAQSYFKRYTKAKNSIEVVQEQIKKA
;
A
#
# COMPACT_ATOMS: atom_id res chain seq x y z
N VAL A 1 8.67 -11.60 -9.16
CA VAL A 1 8.57 -10.12 -9.12
C VAL A 1 7.17 -9.60 -8.73
N ARG A 2 6.03 -10.23 -9.11
CA ARG A 2 4.68 -9.70 -8.76
C ARG A 2 4.19 -9.94 -7.33
N ALA A 3 4.67 -10.98 -6.64
CA ALA A 3 4.29 -11.28 -5.26
C ALA A 3 4.73 -10.20 -4.25
N ASP A 4 5.84 -9.54 -4.56
CA ASP A 4 6.47 -8.51 -3.73
C ASP A 4 5.58 -7.26 -3.60
N GLN A 5 4.96 -6.84 -4.71
CA GLN A 5 4.13 -5.64 -4.78
C GLN A 5 2.85 -5.73 -3.94
N ALA A 6 2.29 -6.92 -3.77
CA ALA A 6 1.12 -7.09 -2.89
C ALA A 6 1.52 -6.82 -1.43
N GLY A 7 2.64 -7.40 -0.97
CA GLY A 7 3.15 -7.15 0.37
C GLY A 7 3.41 -5.66 0.62
N GLU A 8 4.03 -4.97 -0.34
CA GLU A 8 4.26 -3.52 -0.26
C GLU A 8 2.96 -2.72 -0.13
N TYR A 9 1.94 -2.96 -0.97
CA TYR A 9 0.69 -2.22 -0.86
C TYR A 9 -0.05 -2.45 0.46
N GLN A 10 0.06 -3.65 1.03
CA GLN A 10 -0.51 -3.93 2.34
C GLN A 10 0.22 -3.12 3.42
N LYS A 11 1.56 -3.19 3.45
CA LYS A 11 2.42 -2.45 4.38
C LYS A 11 2.18 -0.94 4.30
N LEU A 12 2.16 -0.38 3.09
CA LEU A 12 1.87 1.04 2.85
C LEU A 12 0.47 1.42 3.35
N GLY A 13 -0.53 0.58 3.13
CA GLY A 13 -1.90 0.81 3.62
C GLY A 13 -1.99 0.81 5.15
N GLU A 14 -1.31 -0.13 5.82
CA GLU A 14 -1.25 -0.22 7.28
C GLU A 14 -0.51 0.99 7.88
N LEU A 15 0.68 1.33 7.37
CA LEU A 15 1.47 2.47 7.82
C LEU A 15 0.73 3.80 7.61
N LEU A 16 0.08 3.98 6.46
CA LEU A 16 -0.73 5.17 6.18
C LEU A 16 -1.93 5.26 7.12
N THR A 17 -2.59 4.13 7.39
CA THR A 17 -3.75 4.06 8.29
C THR A 17 -3.35 4.43 9.73
N ALA A 18 -2.23 3.91 10.21
CA ALA A 18 -1.69 4.25 11.53
C ALA A 18 -1.34 5.74 11.65
N ASN A 19 -0.86 6.36 10.56
CA ASN A 19 -0.47 7.76 10.50
C ASN A 19 -1.54 8.69 9.92
N LEU A 20 -2.81 8.25 9.80
CA LEU A 20 -3.89 9.07 9.21
C LEU A 20 -4.06 10.43 9.90
N HIS A 21 -3.79 10.48 11.20
CA HIS A 21 -3.88 11.70 12.00
C HIS A 21 -2.76 12.71 11.66
N ALA A 22 -1.63 12.25 11.12
CA ALA A 22 -0.51 13.09 10.69
C ALA A 22 -0.67 13.58 9.24
N VAL A 23 -1.46 12.88 8.42
CA VAL A 23 -1.74 13.24 7.02
C VAL A 23 -2.71 14.41 6.94
N LYS A 24 -2.38 15.43 6.14
CA LYS A 24 -3.30 16.53 5.84
C LYS A 24 -3.95 16.34 4.48
N ARG A 25 -5.15 16.91 4.35
CA ARG A 25 -5.85 16.96 3.06
C ARG A 25 -5.02 17.81 2.09
N SER A 26 -4.84 17.31 0.86
CA SER A 26 -4.01 17.90 -0.20
C SER A 26 -2.51 17.58 -0.13
N ASP A 27 -2.07 16.75 0.83
CA ASP A 27 -0.70 16.23 0.80
C ASP A 27 -0.51 15.31 -0.42
N LYS A 28 0.65 15.45 -1.08
CA LYS A 28 1.06 14.61 -2.21
C LYS A 28 1.84 13.37 -1.77
N GLN A 29 2.40 13.42 -0.58
CA GLN A 29 3.18 12.34 0.01
C GLN A 29 3.26 12.56 1.51
N ILE A 30 3.47 11.48 2.26
CA ILE A 30 3.81 11.52 3.68
C ILE A 30 5.02 10.63 3.95
N GLU A 31 5.94 11.11 4.77
CA GLU A 31 7.03 10.30 5.29
C GLU A 31 6.61 9.71 6.65
N VAL A 32 6.68 8.40 6.78
CA VAL A 32 6.31 7.68 8.01
C VAL A 32 7.41 6.72 8.40
N ILE A 33 7.52 6.44 9.69
CA ILE A 33 8.50 5.48 10.21
C ILE A 33 8.07 4.07 9.80
N ASP A 34 9.01 3.34 9.21
CA ASP A 34 8.83 1.95 8.83
C ASP A 34 9.25 1.03 9.96
N TYR A 35 8.30 0.67 10.82
CA TYR A 35 8.55 -0.25 11.94
C TYR A 35 8.82 -1.70 11.50
N TYR A 36 8.69 -2.01 10.21
CA TYR A 36 9.06 -3.32 9.64
C TYR A 36 10.51 -3.33 9.15
N ASP A 37 11.15 -2.17 9.06
CA ASP A 37 12.56 -2.05 8.72
C ASP A 37 13.41 -2.18 9.98
N GLU A 38 14.33 -3.16 10.02
CA GLU A 38 15.18 -3.43 11.18
C GLU A 38 16.13 -2.27 11.52
N HIS A 39 16.35 -1.34 10.58
CA HIS A 39 17.16 -0.15 10.78
C HIS A 39 16.34 1.07 11.22
N GLY A 40 15.00 0.94 11.34
CA GLY A 40 14.12 2.03 11.70
C GLY A 40 14.07 3.13 10.63
N GLY A 41 14.17 2.75 9.36
CA GLY A 41 14.06 3.68 8.24
C GLY A 41 12.71 4.39 8.16
N THR A 42 12.65 5.45 7.35
CA THR A 42 11.39 6.08 6.96
C THR A 42 11.03 5.68 5.54
N ILE A 43 9.73 5.56 5.28
CA ILE A 43 9.17 5.29 3.97
C ILE A 43 8.28 6.45 3.53
N VAL A 44 8.40 6.82 2.26
CA VAL A 44 7.57 7.86 1.64
C VAL A 44 6.37 7.19 0.98
N ILE A 45 5.18 7.50 1.46
CA ILE A 45 3.91 7.03 0.92
C ILE A 45 3.34 8.12 0.02
N GLU A 46 3.20 7.83 -1.27
CA GLU A 46 2.57 8.77 -2.21
C GLU A 46 1.07 8.86 -1.95
N LEU A 47 0.53 10.08 -1.96
CA LEU A 47 -0.87 10.37 -1.70
C LEU A 47 -1.47 11.11 -2.88
N ASP A 48 -2.74 10.85 -3.12
CA ASP A 48 -3.52 11.64 -4.06
C ASP A 48 -4.06 12.88 -3.32
N PRO A 49 -3.63 14.09 -3.70
CA PRO A 49 -4.07 15.33 -3.04
C PRO A 49 -5.56 15.60 -3.27
N GLN A 50 -6.19 14.95 -4.26
CA GLN A 50 -7.63 15.06 -4.49
C GLN A 50 -8.45 14.17 -3.54
N LYS A 51 -7.81 13.21 -2.87
CA LYS A 51 -8.46 12.27 -1.96
C LYS A 51 -8.26 12.67 -0.50
N SER A 52 -9.23 12.32 0.34
CA SER A 52 -9.04 12.39 1.79
C SER A 52 -7.99 11.38 2.27
N PRO A 53 -7.40 11.58 3.46
CA PRO A 53 -6.45 10.62 4.04
C PRO A 53 -7.01 9.19 4.07
N SER A 54 -8.26 9.03 4.52
CA SER A 54 -8.95 7.74 4.57
C SER A 54 -9.16 7.11 3.19
N GLU A 55 -9.46 7.92 2.17
CA GLU A 55 -9.58 7.43 0.78
C GLU A 55 -8.24 7.00 0.20
N ASN A 56 -7.15 7.70 0.54
CA ASN A 56 -5.80 7.30 0.18
C ASN A 56 -5.45 5.94 0.80
N ALA A 57 -5.68 5.75 2.10
CA ALA A 57 -5.50 4.46 2.77
C ALA A 57 -6.33 3.35 2.11
N GLN A 58 -7.62 3.59 1.85
CA GLN A 58 -8.48 2.62 1.19
C GLN A 58 -8.01 2.28 -0.24
N SER A 59 -7.44 3.25 -0.97
CA SER A 59 -6.87 3.04 -2.30
C SER A 59 -5.70 2.04 -2.27
N TYR A 60 -4.83 2.12 -1.26
CA TYR A 60 -3.73 1.17 -1.08
C TYR A 60 -4.25 -0.26 -0.84
N PHE A 61 -5.26 -0.43 0.02
CA PHE A 61 -5.90 -1.75 0.21
C PHE A 61 -6.57 -2.28 -1.06
N LYS A 62 -7.19 -1.41 -1.88
CA LYS A 62 -7.75 -1.82 -3.19
C LYS A 62 -6.65 -2.29 -4.14
N ARG A 63 -5.50 -1.62 -4.16
CA ARG A 63 -4.32 -2.03 -4.96
C ARG A 63 -3.76 -3.37 -4.49
N TYR A 64 -3.64 -3.57 -3.18
CA TYR A 64 -3.28 -4.84 -2.57
C TYR A 64 -4.19 -5.99 -3.05
N THR A 65 -5.51 -5.83 -2.89
CA THR A 65 -6.48 -6.83 -3.30
C THR A 65 -6.38 -7.12 -4.79
N LYS A 66 -6.21 -6.09 -5.63
CA LYS A 66 -6.03 -6.27 -7.08
C LYS A 66 -4.74 -7.03 -7.41
N ALA A 67 -3.63 -6.69 -6.77
CA ALA A 67 -2.35 -7.37 -6.94
C ALA A 67 -2.44 -8.85 -6.54
N LYS A 68 -3.09 -9.13 -5.39
CA LYS A 68 -3.33 -10.49 -4.90
C LYS A 68 -4.17 -11.32 -5.89
N ASN A 69 -5.31 -10.78 -6.33
CA ASN A 69 -6.16 -11.46 -7.32
C ASN A 69 -5.41 -11.71 -8.63
N SER A 70 -4.58 -10.77 -9.08
CA SER A 70 -3.78 -10.96 -10.29
C SER A 70 -2.75 -12.07 -10.17
N ILE A 71 -2.22 -12.34 -8.97
CA ILE A 71 -1.32 -13.48 -8.72
C ILE A 71 -2.12 -14.78 -8.73
N GLU A 72 -3.28 -14.79 -8.06
CA GLU A 72 -4.15 -15.96 -7.95
C GLU A 72 -4.66 -16.43 -9.32
N VAL A 73 -5.11 -15.50 -10.17
CA VAL A 73 -5.57 -15.79 -11.54
C VAL A 73 -4.44 -16.36 -12.40
N VAL A 74 -3.22 -15.83 -12.29
CA VAL A 74 -2.05 -16.35 -13.03
C VAL A 74 -1.67 -17.75 -12.56
N GLN A 75 -1.71 -18.01 -11.25
CA GLN A 75 -1.48 -19.35 -10.69
C GLN A 75 -2.55 -20.34 -11.15
N GLU A 76 -3.82 -19.91 -11.22
CA GLU A 76 -4.92 -20.76 -11.67
C GLU A 76 -4.80 -21.12 -13.17
N GLN A 77 -4.31 -20.18 -14.01
CA GLN A 77 -4.06 -20.48 -15.42
C GLN A 77 -2.90 -21.46 -15.64
N ILE A 78 -1.87 -21.44 -14.79
CA ILE A 78 -0.77 -22.42 -14.85
C ILE A 78 -1.24 -23.82 -14.42
N LYS A 79 -2.20 -23.91 -13.49
CA LYS A 79 -2.78 -25.19 -13.05
C LYS A 79 -3.75 -25.83 -14.05
N LYS A 80 -4.24 -25.06 -15.03
CA LYS A 80 -5.19 -25.50 -16.06
C LYS A 80 -4.50 -25.85 -17.39
N ALA A 81 -3.18 -25.71 -17.50
CA ALA A 81 -2.36 -26.17 -18.61
C ALA A 81 -1.72 -27.53 -18.27
#